data_AF-A0A9E2LFZ6-F1
#
_entry.id   AF-A0A9E2LFZ6-F1
#
_cell.length_a   1.000
_cell.length_b   1.000
_cell.length_c   1.000
_cell.angle_alpha   90.00
_cell.angle_beta   90.00
_cell.angle_gamma   90.00
#
_symmetry.space_group_name_H-M   'P 1'
#
loop_
_entity.id
_entity.type
_entity.pdbx_description
1 polymer ?
#
loop_
_entity_poly.entity_id
_entity_poly.type
_entity_poly.pdbx_seq_one_letter_code
_entity_poly.pdbx_strand_id
1 'polypeptide(L)'
;EDLKEKQKLDKDKMLTLVKKKIKTPENLDKVFESGYWDEVSKPCISCGVCTFLCPTCHCFDLVDEERKKLRCYDGCSFPDFTLEASGVNPRPTKKERYRQRVYHKFDYFKKNFGENLCVGCGRCIRYCPVKIDIADIVDKAPIK
;
A
#
# COMPACT_ATOMS: atom_id res chain seq x y z
N GLU A 1 12.22 1.02 -34.59
CA GLU A 1 11.33 1.92 -33.84
C GLU A 1 10.70 1.27 -32.60
N ASP A 2 11.07 0.03 -32.31
CA ASP A 2 10.42 -0.89 -31.35
C ASP A 2 10.46 -0.41 -29.88
N LEU A 3 11.52 0.30 -29.49
CA LEU A 3 11.64 0.89 -28.16
C LEU A 3 10.61 2.00 -27.92
N LYS A 4 10.34 2.83 -28.93
CA LYS A 4 9.35 3.92 -28.84
C LYS A 4 7.93 3.35 -28.80
N GLU A 5 7.70 2.27 -29.54
CA GLU A 5 6.41 1.59 -29.58
C GLU A 5 6.10 0.84 -28.28
N LYS A 6 7.09 0.14 -27.70
CA LYS A 6 7.00 -0.44 -26.35
C LYS A 6 6.73 0.62 -25.28
N GLN A 7 7.46 1.73 -25.32
CA GLN A 7 7.26 2.85 -24.38
C GLN A 7 5.87 3.46 -24.50
N LYS A 8 5.32 3.58 -25.72
CA LYS A 8 3.96 4.07 -25.96
C LYS A 8 2.91 3.10 -25.40
N LEU A 9 3.07 1.80 -25.67
CA LEU A 9 2.19 0.76 -25.15
C LEU A 9 2.18 0.71 -23.62
N ASP A 10 3.35 0.81 -22.98
CA ASP A 10 3.47 0.84 -21.53
C ASP A 10 2.84 2.11 -20.93
N LYS A 11 2.97 3.25 -21.61
CA LYS A 11 2.35 4.51 -21.21
C LYS A 11 0.82 4.43 -21.29
N ASP A 12 0.27 3.86 -22.36
CA ASP A 12 -1.18 3.69 -22.55
C ASP A 12 -1.78 2.70 -21.54
N LYS A 13 -1.09 1.59 -21.28
CA LYS A 13 -1.47 0.65 -20.20
C LYS A 13 -1.48 1.34 -18.84
N MET A 14 -0.45 2.13 -18.52
CA MET A 14 -0.38 2.89 -17.27
C MET A 14 -1.50 3.94 -17.15
N LEU A 15 -1.83 4.65 -18.22
CA LEU A 15 -2.94 5.60 -18.26
C LEU A 15 -4.28 4.94 -17.98
N THR A 16 -4.47 3.72 -18.47
CA THR A 16 -5.70 2.94 -18.25
C THR A 16 -5.83 2.51 -16.77
N LEU A 17 -4.74 2.04 -16.15
CA LEU A 17 -4.72 1.66 -14.73
C LEU A 17 -5.05 2.84 -13.81
N VAL A 18 -4.51 4.03 -14.10
CA VAL A 18 -4.75 5.24 -13.30
C VAL A 18 -6.19 5.76 -13.42
N LYS A 19 -6.89 5.45 -14.51
CA LYS A 19 -8.30 5.84 -14.72
C LYS A 19 -9.31 4.90 -14.05
N LYS A 20 -8.87 3.78 -13.47
CA LYS A 20 -9.78 2.82 -12.82
C LYS A 20 -10.48 3.50 -11.62
N LYS A 21 -11.82 3.48 -11.60
CA LYS A 21 -12.59 3.94 -10.44
C LYS A 21 -12.29 3.03 -9.26
N ILE A 22 -11.89 3.62 -8.14
CA ILE A 22 -11.70 2.86 -6.90
C ILE A 22 -13.05 2.30 -6.46
N LYS A 23 -13.10 0.99 -6.29
CA LYS A 23 -14.19 0.34 -5.56
C LYS A 23 -13.84 0.31 -4.08
N THR A 24 -14.85 0.59 -3.27
CA THR A 24 -14.76 0.42 -1.83
C THR A 24 -15.10 -1.03 -1.51
N PRO A 25 -14.19 -1.83 -0.94
CA PRO A 25 -14.54 -3.17 -0.52
C PRO A 25 -15.51 -3.07 0.67
N GLU A 26 -16.57 -3.85 0.61
CA GLU A 26 -17.40 -4.11 1.78
C GLU A 26 -16.86 -5.37 2.45
N ASN A 27 -16.72 -5.37 3.79
CA ASN A 27 -16.31 -6.54 4.56
C ASN A 27 -14.92 -7.12 4.20
N LEU A 28 -13.93 -6.25 3.97
CA LEU A 28 -12.54 -6.69 3.72
C LEU A 28 -12.01 -7.57 4.87
N ASP A 29 -12.51 -7.41 6.10
CA ASP A 29 -12.17 -8.27 7.25
C ASP A 29 -12.31 -9.77 6.98
N LYS A 30 -13.29 -10.18 6.17
CA LYS A 30 -13.55 -11.60 5.85
C LYS A 30 -12.35 -12.29 5.19
N VAL A 31 -11.47 -11.52 4.55
CA VAL A 31 -10.28 -12.05 3.88
C VAL A 31 -8.99 -11.80 4.66
N PHE A 32 -9.04 -11.29 5.90
CA PHE A 32 -7.85 -10.87 6.66
C PHE A 32 -6.80 -11.97 6.83
N GLU A 33 -7.23 -13.18 7.18
CA GLU A 33 -6.35 -14.34 7.38
C GLU A 33 -6.21 -15.22 6.13
N SER A 34 -6.83 -14.82 5.01
CA SER A 34 -6.81 -15.64 3.80
C SER A 34 -5.42 -15.71 3.16
N GLY A 35 -5.13 -16.84 2.49
CA GLY A 35 -3.92 -17.03 1.69
C GLY A 35 -3.83 -16.09 0.47
N TYR A 36 -4.89 -15.32 0.18
CA TYR A 36 -4.89 -14.28 -0.85
C TYR A 36 -3.73 -13.29 -0.69
N TRP A 37 -3.41 -12.94 0.56
CA TRP A 37 -2.34 -11.97 0.85
C TRP A 37 -0.94 -12.50 0.52
N ASP A 38 -0.75 -13.82 0.55
CA ASP A 38 0.51 -14.43 0.12
C ASP A 38 0.70 -14.20 -1.37
N GLU A 39 -0.32 -14.46 -2.20
CA GLU A 39 -0.25 -14.29 -3.65
C GLU A 39 -0.01 -12.84 -4.07
N VAL A 40 -0.75 -11.89 -3.51
CA VAL A 40 -0.64 -10.47 -3.93
C VAL A 40 0.62 -9.79 -3.41
N SER A 41 1.20 -10.28 -2.30
CA SER A 41 2.43 -9.71 -1.75
C SER A 41 3.71 -10.33 -2.33
N LYS A 42 3.63 -11.47 -3.03
CA LYS A 42 4.78 -12.14 -3.66
C LYS A 42 5.65 -11.20 -4.49
N PRO A 43 5.12 -10.39 -5.43
CA PRO A 43 5.95 -9.49 -6.26
C PRO A 43 6.60 -8.36 -5.46
N CYS A 44 6.08 -8.03 -4.27
CA CYS A 44 6.56 -6.89 -3.50
C CYS A 44 8.01 -7.08 -3.05
N ILE A 45 8.86 -6.13 -3.41
CA ILE A 45 10.26 -6.03 -2.99
C ILE A 45 10.47 -5.10 -1.77
N SER A 46 9.38 -4.72 -1.09
CA SER A 46 9.41 -3.88 0.12
C SER A 46 10.14 -2.52 -0.01
N CYS A 47 10.22 -1.95 -1.21
CA CYS A 47 10.93 -0.68 -1.47
C CYS A 47 10.30 0.59 -0.86
N GLY A 48 9.07 0.53 -0.31
CA GLY A 48 8.44 1.68 0.35
C GLY A 48 8.00 2.85 -0.54
N VAL A 49 8.31 2.86 -1.85
CA VAL A 49 7.97 3.96 -2.79
C VAL A 49 6.49 4.36 -2.75
N CYS A 50 5.62 3.37 -2.56
CA CYS A 50 4.19 3.58 -2.49
C CYS A 50 3.75 4.35 -1.23
N THR A 51 4.52 4.30 -0.14
CA THR A 51 4.27 5.06 1.08
C THR A 51 4.64 6.52 0.88
N PHE A 52 5.87 6.79 0.45
CA PHE A 52 6.37 8.17 0.30
C PHE A 52 5.67 8.97 -0.81
N LEU A 53 5.20 8.32 -1.88
CA LEU A 53 4.50 9.01 -2.97
C LEU A 53 3.00 9.21 -2.76
N CYS A 54 2.41 8.54 -1.76
CA CYS A 54 0.99 8.59 -1.55
C CYS A 54 0.62 9.85 -0.74
N PRO A 55 -0.20 10.76 -1.30
CA PRO A 55 -0.54 12.02 -0.62
C PRO A 55 -1.39 11.82 0.64
N THR A 56 -2.00 10.65 0.81
CA THR A 56 -2.85 10.31 1.96
C THR A 56 -2.19 9.37 2.95
N CYS A 57 -0.92 9.00 2.74
CA CYS A 57 -0.15 8.27 3.75
C CYS A 57 0.28 9.24 4.86
N HIS A 58 0.01 8.85 6.10
CA HIS A 58 0.26 9.67 7.30
C HIS A 58 1.04 8.90 8.38
N CYS A 59 1.70 7.79 8.02
CA CYS A 59 2.63 7.12 8.93
C CYS A 59 3.87 8.00 9.09
N PHE A 60 4.36 8.10 10.32
CA PHE A 60 5.55 8.87 10.65
C PHE A 60 6.22 8.23 11.86
N ASP A 61 7.51 8.50 12.00
CA ASP A 61 8.28 8.17 13.19
C ASP A 61 8.55 9.44 14.02
N LEU A 62 8.80 9.26 15.32
CA LEU A 62 9.15 10.31 16.25
C LEU A 62 10.58 10.12 16.71
N VAL A 63 11.45 11.07 16.35
CA VAL A 63 12.86 11.07 16.77
C VAL A 63 13.05 12.14 17.83
N ASP A 64 13.64 11.76 18.95
CA ASP A 64 14.08 12.68 19.99
C ASP A 64 15.47 13.25 19.59
N GLU A 65 15.54 14.57 19.35
CA GLU A 65 16.78 15.30 19.09
C GLU A 65 16.97 16.37 20.16
N GLU A 66 18.00 16.21 21.00
CA GLU A 66 18.28 17.04 22.19
C GLU A 66 17.05 17.23 23.11
N ARG A 67 16.34 18.35 22.96
CA ARG A 67 15.15 18.75 23.73
C ARG A 67 13.91 18.91 22.84
N LYS A 68 13.92 18.38 21.61
CA LYS A 68 12.83 18.49 20.64
C LYS A 68 12.41 17.10 20.16
N LYS A 69 11.11 16.95 19.92
CA LYS A 69 10.52 15.81 19.22
C LYS A 69 10.31 16.18 17.77
N LEU A 70 11.00 15.49 16.87
CA LEU A 70 10.88 15.67 15.44
C LEU A 70 10.00 14.58 14.84
N ARG A 71 9.16 14.97 13.88
CA ARG A 71 8.39 14.04 13.05
C ARG A 71 9.19 13.74 11.79
N CYS A 72 9.53 12.47 11.58
CA CYS A 72 10.21 11.99 10.39
C CYS A 72 9.26 11.16 9.52
N TYR A 73 9.44 11.19 8.21
CA TYR A 73 8.65 10.33 7.32
C TYR A 73 9.04 8.87 7.53
N ASP A 74 8.04 8.03 7.80
CA ASP A 74 8.20 6.58 7.90
C ASP A 74 6.94 5.87 7.39
N GLY A 75 6.90 4.54 7.44
CA GLY A 75 5.89 3.74 6.78
C GLY A 75 5.58 2.41 7.44
N CYS A 76 4.28 2.13 7.59
CA CYS A 76 3.78 0.81 8.00
C CYS A 76 4.19 -0.37 7.12
N SER A 77 4.84 -0.12 5.98
CA SER A 77 5.42 -1.13 5.10
C SER A 77 6.81 -1.62 5.53
N PHE A 78 7.49 -0.87 6.40
CA PHE A 78 8.83 -1.21 6.90
C PHE A 78 8.75 -2.13 8.11
N PRO A 79 9.72 -3.06 8.26
CA PRO A 79 9.74 -3.98 9.39
C PRO A 79 9.91 -3.24 10.72
N ASP A 80 10.78 -2.23 10.77
CA ASP A 80 11.15 -1.54 12.01
C ASP A 80 10.02 -0.69 12.58
N PHE A 81 9.12 -0.17 11.73
CA PHE A 81 7.95 0.60 12.14
C PHE A 81 7.04 -0.15 13.14
N THR A 82 7.15 -1.47 13.18
CA THR A 82 6.25 -2.35 13.95
C THR A 82 7.02 -3.30 14.84
N LEU A 83 8.34 -3.10 14.95
CA LEU A 83 9.18 -3.85 15.85
C LEU A 83 8.96 -3.32 17.27
N GLU A 84 8.53 -4.20 18.17
CA GLU A 84 8.33 -3.86 19.57
C GLU A 84 9.66 -3.90 20.33
N ALA A 85 9.73 -3.20 21.46
CA ALA A 85 10.90 -3.21 22.34
C ALA A 85 11.24 -4.61 22.90
N SER A 86 10.26 -5.52 22.90
CA SER A 86 10.46 -6.95 23.23
C SER A 86 11.26 -7.72 22.18
N GLY A 87 11.53 -7.13 21.02
CA GLY A 87 12.11 -7.78 19.85
C GLY A 87 11.09 -8.56 19.00
N VAL A 88 9.82 -8.61 19.42
CA VAL A 88 8.74 -9.25 18.65
C VAL A 88 8.21 -8.26 17.60
N ASN A 89 7.95 -8.77 16.40
CA ASN A 89 7.31 -7.99 15.35
C ASN A 89 5.95 -8.62 14.99
N PRO A 90 4.81 -7.97 15.26
CA PRO A 90 3.48 -8.47 14.87
C PRO A 90 3.27 -8.59 13.36
N ARG A 91 4.14 -7.96 12.54
CA ARG A 91 4.10 -8.00 11.07
C ARG A 91 5.48 -8.38 10.51
N PRO A 92 5.93 -9.63 10.77
CA PRO A 92 7.30 -10.04 10.49
C PRO A 92 7.56 -10.19 8.99
N THR A 93 6.55 -10.52 8.18
CA THR A 93 6.73 -10.73 6.74
C THR A 93 6.15 -9.59 5.89
N LYS A 94 6.53 -9.59 4.61
CA LYS A 94 6.02 -8.62 3.62
C LYS A 94 4.50 -8.74 3.44
N LYS A 95 3.92 -9.91 3.67
CA LYS A 95 2.47 -10.16 3.57
C LYS A 95 1.71 -9.31 4.57
N GLU A 96 2.05 -9.39 5.86
CA GLU A 96 1.29 -8.68 6.89
C GLU A 96 1.46 -7.16 6.74
N ARG A 97 2.67 -6.71 6.38
CA ARG A 97 2.95 -5.28 6.15
C ARG A 97 2.23 -4.73 4.91
N TYR A 98 2.19 -5.49 3.82
CA TYR A 98 1.45 -5.07 2.63
C TYR A 98 -0.06 -5.10 2.88
N ARG A 99 -0.57 -6.14 3.57
CA ARG A 99 -1.96 -6.20 4.04
C ARG A 99 -2.31 -4.96 4.87
N GLN A 100 -1.47 -4.58 5.84
CA GLN A 100 -1.66 -3.38 6.67
C GLN A 100 -1.88 -2.12 5.82
N ARG A 101 -1.10 -1.95 4.76
CA ARG A 101 -1.24 -0.83 3.83
C ARG A 101 -2.61 -0.81 3.15
N VAL A 102 -3.10 -1.96 2.71
CA VAL A 102 -4.43 -2.08 2.07
C VAL A 102 -5.53 -1.77 3.10
N TYR A 103 -5.47 -2.35 4.30
CA TYR A 103 -6.47 -2.10 5.34
C TYR A 103 -6.49 -0.65 5.82
N HIS A 104 -5.33 0.00 6.04
CA HIS A 104 -5.30 1.44 6.33
C HIS A 104 -6.02 2.26 5.26
N LYS A 105 -5.99 1.82 4.01
CA LYS A 105 -6.54 2.59 2.88
C LYS A 105 -8.02 2.39 2.63
N PHE A 106 -8.53 1.18 2.87
CA PHE A 106 -9.85 0.77 2.43
C PHE A 106 -10.77 0.26 3.54
N ASP A 107 -10.21 -0.02 4.73
CA ASP A 107 -10.97 -0.60 5.83
C ASP A 107 -10.86 0.24 7.11
N TYR A 108 -9.68 0.31 7.75
CA TYR A 108 -9.50 0.98 9.04
C TYR A 108 -9.88 2.46 9.00
N PHE A 109 -9.40 3.20 8.00
CA PHE A 109 -9.74 4.61 7.87
C PHE A 109 -11.24 4.80 7.56
N LYS A 110 -11.82 3.92 6.74
CA LYS A 110 -13.24 3.96 6.41
C LYS A 110 -14.12 3.68 7.62
N LYS A 111 -13.75 2.71 8.46
CA LYS A 111 -14.46 2.42 9.72
C LYS A 111 -14.44 3.60 10.68
N ASN A 112 -13.34 4.34 10.72
CA ASN A 112 -13.17 5.48 11.63
C ASN A 112 -13.80 6.78 11.10
N PHE A 113 -13.78 7.02 9.78
CA PHE A 113 -14.12 8.31 9.18
C PHE A 113 -15.16 8.25 8.06
N GLY A 114 -15.69 7.07 7.74
CA GLY A 114 -16.74 6.86 6.72
C GLY A 114 -16.25 6.81 5.27
N GLU A 115 -14.98 7.14 5.00
CA GLU A 115 -14.44 7.26 3.63
C GLU A 115 -13.16 6.44 3.42
N ASN A 116 -12.85 6.12 2.16
CA ASN A 116 -11.55 5.53 1.83
C ASN A 116 -10.45 6.59 1.90
N LEU A 117 -9.31 6.21 2.47
CA LEU A 117 -8.11 7.06 2.43
C LEU A 117 -7.46 7.05 1.03
N CYS A 118 -7.73 6.04 0.21
CA CYS A 118 -7.22 5.99 -1.17
C CYS A 118 -8.07 6.84 -2.12
N VAL A 119 -7.46 7.86 -2.72
CA VAL A 119 -8.13 8.81 -3.66
C VAL A 119 -7.93 8.48 -5.15
N GLY A 120 -7.25 7.38 -5.48
CA GLY A 120 -7.11 6.94 -6.88
C GLY A 120 -6.07 7.71 -7.70
N CYS A 121 -5.17 8.45 -7.04
CA CYS A 121 -4.13 9.23 -7.74
C CYS A 121 -3.12 8.40 -8.57
N GLY A 122 -3.06 7.07 -8.39
CA GLY A 122 -2.26 6.15 -9.21
C GLY A 122 -0.73 6.27 -9.07
N ARG A 123 -0.21 7.20 -8.26
CA ARG A 123 1.24 7.42 -8.08
C ARG A 123 1.98 6.17 -7.62
N CYS A 124 1.39 5.43 -6.68
CA CYS A 124 1.98 4.20 -6.16
C CYS A 124 2.15 3.10 -7.23
N ILE A 125 1.27 3.04 -8.25
CA ILE A 125 1.35 2.06 -9.34
C ILE A 125 2.40 2.48 -10.36
N ARG A 126 2.38 3.77 -10.76
CA ARG A 126 3.27 4.33 -11.77
C ARG A 126 4.74 4.11 -11.43
N TYR A 127 5.10 4.36 -10.18
CA TYR A 127 6.49 4.29 -9.69
C TYR A 127 6.83 2.98 -8.99
N CYS A 128 5.90 2.02 -8.90
CA CYS A 128 6.23 0.70 -8.39
C CYS A 128 7.14 -0.02 -9.39
N PRO A 129 8.33 -0.53 -9.00
CA PRO A 129 9.21 -1.28 -9.90
C PRO A 129 8.56 -2.56 -10.42
N VAL A 130 7.66 -3.16 -9.62
CA VAL A 130 6.97 -4.42 -9.92
C VAL A 130 5.48 -4.20 -10.28
N LYS A 131 5.06 -2.95 -10.51
CA LYS A 131 3.73 -2.58 -11.01
C LYS A 131 2.54 -3.16 -10.23
N ILE A 132 2.65 -3.25 -8.90
CA ILE A 132 1.54 -3.68 -8.06
C ILE A 132 0.40 -2.64 -8.14
N ASP A 133 -0.80 -3.12 -8.48
CA ASP A 133 -2.03 -2.34 -8.49
C ASP A 133 -2.87 -2.61 -7.24
N ILE A 134 -2.91 -1.61 -6.35
CA ILE A 134 -3.67 -1.70 -5.10
C ILE A 134 -5.19 -1.70 -5.31
N ALA A 135 -5.69 -1.05 -6.37
CA ALA A 135 -7.12 -1.04 -6.68
C ALA A 135 -7.57 -2.39 -7.26
N ASP A 136 -6.72 -3.03 -8.06
CA ASP A 136 -6.97 -4.38 -8.57
C ASP A 136 -6.96 -5.44 -7.47
N ILE A 137 -6.07 -5.31 -6.47
CA ILE A 137 -6.04 -6.18 -5.30
C ILE A 137 -7.36 -6.11 -4.52
N VAL A 138 -7.88 -4.91 -4.30
CA VAL A 138 -9.16 -4.75 -3.61
C VAL A 138 -10.32 -5.33 -4.42
N ASP A 139 -10.31 -5.14 -5.73
CA ASP A 139 -11.36 -5.61 -6.65
C ASP A 139 -11.40 -7.14 -6.80
N LYS A 140 -10.23 -7.80 -6.70
CA LYS A 140 -10.08 -9.25 -6.82
C LYS A 140 -10.04 -9.98 -5.48
N ALA A 141 -10.20 -9.27 -4.37
CA ALA A 141 -10.23 -9.89 -3.05
C ALA A 141 -11.41 -10.90 -3.00
N PRO A 142 -11.19 -12.16 -2.57
CA PRO A 142 -12.21 -13.20 -2.54
C PRO A 142 -13.16 -13.00 -1.34
N ILE A 143 -13.87 -11.89 -1.33
CA ILE A 143 -14.86 -11.53 -0.30
C ILE A 143 -16.12 -12.33 -0.60
N LYS A 144 -16.31 -13.43 0.13
CA LYS A 144 -17.54 -14.23 0.09
C LYS A 144 -18.65 -13.58 0.92
#